data_AF-A0A0D2C321-F1
#
_entry.id   AF-A0A0D2C321-F1
#
_cell.length_a   1.000
_cell.length_b   1.000
_cell.length_c   1.000
_cell.angle_alpha   90.00
_cell.angle_beta   90.00
_cell.angle_gamma   90.00
#
_symmetry.space_group_name_H-M   'P 1'
#
loop_
_entity.id
_entity.type
_entity.pdbx_description
1 polymer ?
#
loop_
_entity_poly.entity_id
_entity_poly.type
_entity_poly.pdbx_seq_one_letter_code
_entity_poly.pdbx_strand_id
1 'polypeptide(L)' 'MEYVLFMPQHSLMFNSIIRQNLTYGKPDATDEEMHEEGRNAAIHDTIMQRAQNYDAAIRDDGK' A
#
# COMPACT_ATOMS: atom_id res chain seq x y z
N MET A 1 12.12 -21.39 16.30
CA MET A 1 11.71 -21.49 14.89
C MET A 1 12.09 -20.17 14.24
N GLU A 2 12.82 -20.23 13.13
CA GLU A 2 13.25 -19.07 12.36
C GLU A 2 12.20 -18.83 11.27
N TYR A 3 11.71 -17.59 11.15
CA TYR A 3 10.75 -17.21 10.12
C TYR A 3 11.50 -16.57 8.96
N VAL A 4 11.36 -17.15 7.76
CA VAL A 4 11.88 -16.57 6.52
C VAL A 4 10.72 -15.97 5.76
N LEU A 5 10.74 -14.65 5.58
CA LEU A 5 9.80 -13.93 4.73
C LEU A 5 10.39 -13.86 3.31
N PHE A 6 9.67 -14.41 2.34
CA PHE A 6 10.04 -14.32 0.93
C PHE A 6 9.65 -12.94 0.40
N MET A 7 10.64 -12.15 -0.02
CA MET A 7 10.40 -10.91 -0.75
C MET A 7 10.68 -11.10 -2.24
N PRO A 8 9.68 -10.94 -3.12
CA PRO A 8 9.90 -11.05 -4.55
C PRO A 8 10.78 -9.90 -5.08
N GLN A 9 11.53 -10.16 -6.15
CA GLN A 9 12.36 -9.16 -6.86
C GLN A 9 11.55 -8.01 -7.46
N HIS A 10 10.26 -8.24 -7.74
CA HIS A 10 9.32 -7.25 -8.23
C HIS A 10 8.17 -7.09 -7.24
N SER A 11 7.78 -5.84 -6.98
CA SER A 11 6.55 -5.54 -6.26
C SER A 11 5.36 -6.06 -7.07
N LEU A 12 4.53 -6.88 -6.44
CA LEU A 12 3.22 -7.23 -6.95
C LEU A 12 2.26 -6.14 -6.51
N MET A 13 1.70 -5.39 -7.45
CA MET A 13 0.60 -4.46 -7.20
C MET A 13 -0.64 -4.95 -7.93
N PHE A 14 -1.78 -4.90 -7.27
CA PHE A 14 -3.05 -5.16 -7.93
C PHE A 14 -3.46 -3.92 -8.74
N ASN A 15 -4.02 -4.15 -9.92
CA ASN A 15 -4.74 -3.14 -10.71
C ASN A 15 -6.00 -2.69 -9.95
N SER A 16 -5.83 -1.80 -8.98
CA SER A 16 -6.88 -1.28 -8.10
C SER A 16 -6.44 0.03 -7.45
N ILE A 17 -7.06 0.46 -6.34
CA ILE A 17 -6.68 1.66 -5.59
C ILE A 17 -5.58 1.38 -4.56
N ILE A 18 -4.89 2.43 -4.13
CA ILE A 18 -3.80 2.38 -3.14
C ILE A 18 -4.26 1.71 -1.83
N ARG A 19 -5.42 2.10 -1.29
CA ARG A 19 -6.00 1.52 -0.08
C ARG A 19 -6.06 -0.01 -0.15
N GLN A 20 -6.51 -0.56 -1.27
CA GLN A 20 -6.65 -2.01 -1.41
C GLN A 20 -5.31 -2.73 -1.46
N ASN A 21 -4.27 -2.11 -2.02
CA ASN A 21 -2.93 -2.68 -2.01
C ASN A 21 -2.32 -2.66 -0.60
N LEU A 22 -2.53 -1.59 0.18
CA LEU A 22 -2.00 -1.49 1.55
C LEU A 22 -2.71 -2.38 2.56
N THR A 23 -4.03 -2.51 2.42
CA THR A 23 -4.85 -3.31 3.33
C THR A 23 -4.96 -4.78 2.92
N TYR A 24 -4.30 -5.19 1.83
CA TYR A 24 -4.36 -6.58 1.35
C TYR A 24 -3.94 -7.61 2.43
N GLY A 25 -2.92 -7.28 3.23
CA GLY A 25 -2.46 -8.14 4.34
C GLY A 25 -3.34 -8.08 5.60
N LYS A 26 -4.20 -7.06 5.72
CA LYS A 26 -5.12 -6.83 6.85
C LYS A 26 -6.38 -6.10 6.36
N PRO A 27 -7.38 -6.82 5.81
CA PRO A 27 -8.53 -6.22 5.14
C PRO A 27 -9.45 -5.40 6.06
N ASP A 28 -9.34 -5.60 7.37
CA ASP A 28 -10.07 -4.92 8.44
C ASP A 28 -9.28 -3.75 9.06
N ALA A 29 -8.12 -3.38 8.49
CA ALA A 29 -7.35 -2.23 8.94
C ALA A 29 -8.17 -0.94 8.89
N THR A 30 -8.07 -0.13 9.94
CA THR A 30 -8.73 1.19 9.97
C THR A 30 -7.99 2.20 9.10
N ASP A 31 -8.64 3.33 8.79
CA ASP A 31 -8.00 4.41 8.04
C ASP A 31 -6.79 4.97 8.81
N GLU A 32 -6.86 5.09 10.14
CA GLU A 32 -5.72 5.50 10.97
C GLU A 32 -4.54 4.54 10.86
N GLU A 33 -4.78 3.23 10.99
CA GLU A 33 -3.73 2.20 10.85
C GLU A 33 -3.12 2.23 9.45
N MET A 34 -3.94 2.35 8.40
CA MET A 34 -3.46 2.48 7.03
C MET A 34 -2.60 3.74 6.84
N HIS A 35 -3.00 4.87 7.42
CA HIS A 35 -2.23 6.11 7.36
C HIS A 35 -0.90 6.00 8.10
N GLU A 36 -0.90 5.34 9.27
CA GLU A 36 0.30 5.09 10.05
C GLU A 36 1.27 4.18 9.32
N GLU A 37 0.79 3.07 8.75
CA GLU A 37 1.62 2.20 7.91
C GLU A 37 2.14 2.92 6.66
N GLY A 38 1.33 3.79 6.04
CA GLY A 38 1.79 4.64 4.96
C GLY A 38 2.93 5.58 5.37
N ARG A 39 2.93 6.08 6.62
CA ARG A 39 4.03 6.89 7.18
C ARG A 39 5.25 6.04 7.49
N ASN A 40 5.06 4.87 8.10
CA ASN A 40 6.12 3.91 8.40
C ASN A 40 6.84 3.45 7.13
N ALA A 41 6.10 3.26 6.04
CA ALA A 41 6.63 2.94 4.71
C ALA A 41 7.16 4.17 3.94
N ALA A 42 7.13 5.37 4.51
CA ALA A 42 7.57 6.63 3.90
C ALA A 42 6.88 6.97 2.56
N ILE A 43 5.62 6.57 2.38
CA ILE A 43 4.83 6.84 1.17
C ILE A 43 3.61 7.74 1.42
N HIS A 44 3.24 8.00 2.68
CA HIS A 44 2.05 8.78 3.03
C HIS A 44 2.00 10.14 2.31
N ASP A 45 3.05 10.93 2.41
CA ASP A 45 3.09 12.28 1.81
C ASP A 45 2.97 12.24 0.28
N THR A 46 3.59 11.24 -0.35
CA THR A 46 3.48 11.00 -1.79
C THR A 46 2.04 10.64 -2.19
N ILE A 47 1.36 9.82 -1.38
CA ILE A 47 -0.04 9.46 -1.61
C ILE A 47 -0.94 10.70 -1.46
N MET A 48 -0.72 11.53 -0.43
CA MET A 48 -1.49 12.76 -0.17
C MET A 48 -1.34 13.84 -1.25
N GLN A 49 -0.30 13.77 -2.08
CA GLN A 49 -0.13 14.67 -3.23
C GLN A 49 -0.98 14.26 -4.44
N ARG A 50 -1.55 13.05 -4.46
CA ARG A 50 -2.43 12.59 -5.55
C ARG A 50 -3.83 13.16 -5.40
N ALA A 51 -4.50 13.45 -6.52
CA ALA A 51 -5.84 14.03 -6.53
C ALA A 51 -6.90 13.22 -5.75
N GLN A 52 -6.68 11.91 -5.57
CA GLN A 52 -7.61 11.00 -4.88
C GLN A 52 -6.98 10.36 -3.63
N ASN A 53 -5.79 10.80 -3.18
CA ASN A 53 -5.15 10.28 -1.98
C ASN A 53 -5.06 8.73 -2.00
N TYR A 54 -5.43 8.06 -0.90
CA TYR A 54 -5.46 6.60 -0.78
C TYR A 54 -6.48 5.91 -1.70
N ASP A 55 -7.44 6.65 -2.26
CA ASP A 55 -8.40 6.14 -3.24
C ASP A 55 -7.92 6.33 -4.68
N ALA A 56 -6.70 6.82 -4.89
CA ALA A 56 -6.11 6.90 -6.22
C ALA A 56 -5.87 5.51 -6.80
N ALA A 57 -6.22 5.34 -8.07
CA ALA A 57 -5.93 4.13 -8.83
C ALA A 57 -4.42 3.92 -9.03
N ILE A 58 -4.03 2.65 -9.07
CA ILE A 58 -2.71 2.12 -9.41
C ILE A 58 -2.91 1.03 -10.45
N ARG A 59 -1.98 0.97 -11.41
CA ARG A 59 -1.92 -0.08 -12.42
C ARG A 59 -0.60 -0.86 -12.28
N ASP A 60 -0.53 -2.04 -12.88
CA ASP A 60 0.57 -3.02 -12.82
C ASP A 60 1.98 -2.46 -13.08
N ASP A 61 2.10 -1.24 -13.61
CA ASP A 61 3.36 -0.56 -13.90
C ASP A 61 3.74 0.56 -12.92
N GLY A 62 2.99 0.74 -11.82
CA GLY A 62 3.27 1.74 -10.80
C GLY A 62 3.09 3.20 -11.29
N LYS A 63 2.39 3.40 -12.41
CA LYS A 63 2.07 4.73 -12.96
C LYS A 63 0.72 5.24 -12.46
#